data_AF-A0A6J4T324-F1
#
_entry.id   AF-A0A6J4T324-F1
#
_cell.length_a   1.000
_cell.length_b   1.000
_cell.length_c   1.000
_cell.angle_alpha   90.00
_cell.angle_beta   90.00
_cell.angle_gamma   90.00
#
_symmetry.space_group_name_H-M   'P 1'
#
loop_
_entity.id
_entity.type
_entity.pdbx_description
1 polymer ?
#
loop_
_entity_poly.entity_id
_entity_poly.type
_entity_poly.pdbx_seq_one_letter_code
_entity_poly.pdbx_strand_id
1 'polypeptide(L)' 'MRQVAREAGDPDTDLIAAQLEAVTPAFSTDLRLDRAVLERWADFDARFGIVDERPDVARAFDFDVARGGG' A
#
# COMPACT_ATOMS: atom_id res chain seq x y z
N MET A 1 -15.51 5.77 7.81
CA MET A 1 -15.82 6.72 6.72
C MET A 1 -15.50 8.18 7.04
N ARG A 2 -16.04 8.80 8.12
CA ARG A 2 -15.76 10.23 8.42
C ARG A 2 -14.28 10.62 8.61
N GLN A 3 -13.42 9.68 9.02
CA GLN A 3 -11.97 9.92 9.16
C GLN A 3 -11.26 9.87 7.80
N VAL A 4 -11.52 8.82 7.01
CA VAL A 4 -10.98 8.66 5.65
C VAL A 4 -11.39 9.81 4.74
N ALA A 5 -12.64 10.27 4.80
CA ALA A 5 -13.10 11.45 4.05
C ALA A 5 -12.37 12.74 4.40
N ARG A 6 -11.98 12.88 5.67
CA ARG A 6 -11.22 14.04 6.12
C ARG A 6 -9.78 14.03 5.60
N GLU A 7 -9.17 12.85 5.49
CA GLU A 7 -7.80 12.66 4.98
C GLU A 7 -7.75 12.67 3.45
N ALA A 8 -8.79 12.19 2.77
CA ALA A 8 -8.92 12.21 1.32
C ALA A 8 -9.17 13.62 0.74
N GLY A 9 -9.60 14.58 1.57
CA GLY A 9 -9.93 15.94 1.13
C GLY A 9 -11.26 16.05 0.38
N ASP A 10 -12.04 14.97 0.32
CA ASP A 10 -13.34 14.89 -0.36
C ASP A 10 -14.45 14.61 0.67
N PRO A 11 -15.46 15.50 0.82
CA PRO A 11 -16.54 15.31 1.79
C PRO A 11 -17.56 14.25 1.37
N ASP A 12 -17.52 13.72 0.14
CA ASP A 12 -18.47 12.72 -0.36
C ASP A 12 -18.12 11.32 0.16
N THR A 13 -18.75 10.98 1.28
CA THR A 13 -18.54 9.69 1.94
C THR A 13 -19.05 8.50 1.14
N ASP A 14 -20.01 8.70 0.25
CA ASP A 14 -20.61 7.62 -0.53
C ASP A 14 -19.68 7.27 -1.71
N LEU A 15 -19.10 8.29 -2.33
CA LEU A 15 -18.05 8.11 -3.33
C LEU A 15 -16.82 7.39 -2.74
N ILE A 16 -16.37 7.79 -1.55
CA ILE A 16 -15.24 7.14 -0.86
C ILE A 16 -15.55 5.68 -0.55
N ALA A 17 -16.78 5.38 -0.11
CA ALA A 17 -17.20 4.01 0.14
C ALA A 17 -17.15 3.16 -1.14
N ALA A 18 -17.64 3.69 -2.26
CA ALA A 18 -17.62 3.00 -3.55
C ALA A 18 -16.18 2.76 -4.05
N GLN A 19 -15.27 3.72 -3.88
CA GLN A 19 -13.86 3.56 -4.24
C GLN A 19 -13.16 2.49 -3.39
N LEU A 20 -13.42 2.47 -2.09
CA LEU A 20 -12.90 1.44 -1.20
C LEU A 20 -13.46 0.06 -1.56
N GLU A 21 -14.75 -0.04 -1.86
CA GLU A 21 -15.38 -1.30 -2.27
C GLU A 21 -14.79 -1.83 -3.58
N ALA A 22 -14.49 -0.95 -4.54
CA ALA A 22 -13.85 -1.32 -5.80
C ALA A 22 -12.44 -1.91 -5.62
N VAL A 23 -11.70 -1.46 -4.59
CA VAL A 23 -10.35 -1.99 -4.30
C VAL A 23 -10.34 -3.14 -3.29
N THR A 24 -11.45 -3.39 -2.59
CA THR A 24 -11.58 -4.50 -1.62
C THR A 24 -11.05 -5.83 -2.14
N PRO A 25 -11.33 -6.28 -3.38
CA PRO A 25 -10.82 -7.55 -3.87
C PRO A 25 -9.29 -7.63 -3.85
N ALA A 26 -8.59 -6.52 -4.12
CA ALA A 26 -7.12 -6.47 -4.09
C ALA A 26 -6.55 -6.62 -2.67
N PHE A 27 -7.32 -6.28 -1.63
CA PHE A 27 -6.95 -6.39 -0.22
C PHE A 27 -7.54 -7.62 0.49
N SER A 28 -8.38 -8.40 -0.21
CA SER A 28 -9.13 -9.52 0.38
C SER A 28 -8.36 -10.83 0.47
N THR A 29 -7.20 -10.91 -0.18
CA THR A 29 -6.27 -12.04 -0.06
C THR A 29 -5.26 -11.76 1.05
N ASP A 30 -4.81 -12.79 1.76
CA ASP A 30 -3.71 -12.68 2.72
C ASP A 30 -2.56 -11.88 2.11
N LEU A 31 -2.32 -10.68 2.66
CA LEU A 31 -1.30 -9.77 2.17
C LEU A 31 0.07 -10.36 2.47
N ARG A 32 0.62 -11.11 1.51
CA ARG A 32 1.98 -11.63 1.59
C ARG A 32 2.93 -10.61 0.98
N LEU A 33 3.92 -10.19 1.77
CA LEU A 33 5.00 -9.36 1.27
C LEU A 33 5.88 -10.20 0.34
N ASP A 34 5.80 -9.92 -0.96
CA ASP A 34 6.70 -10.46 -1.97
C ASP A 34 7.91 -9.53 -2.11
N ARG A 35 9.07 -9.99 -1.61
CA ARG A 35 10.32 -9.23 -1.68
C ARG A 35 10.69 -8.83 -3.10
N ALA A 36 10.51 -9.71 -4.08
CA ALA A 36 10.90 -9.41 -5.45
C ALA A 36 10.01 -8.32 -6.08
N VAL A 37 8.73 -8.28 -5.71
CA VAL A 37 7.82 -7.18 -6.11
C VAL A 37 8.27 -5.86 -5.49
N LEU A 38 8.60 -5.86 -4.20
CA LEU A 38 9.03 -4.66 -3.49
C LEU A 38 10.36 -4.09 -4.00
N GLU A 39 11.31 -4.94 -4.39
CA GLU A 39 12.56 -4.50 -5.04
C GLU A 39 12.29 -3.82 -6.39
N ARG A 40 11.38 -4.38 -7.21
CA ARG A 40 10.99 -3.75 -8.48
C ARG A 40 10.26 -2.43 -8.27
N TRP A 41 9.45 -2.33 -7.21
CA TRP A 41 8.81 -1.07 -6.83
C TRP A 41 9.85 -0.02 -6.40
N ALA A 42 10.83 -0.39 -5.59
CA ALA A 42 11.90 0.53 -5.17
C ALA A 42 12.72 1.05 -6.38
N ASP A 43 13.01 0.19 -7.36
CA ASP A 43 13.68 0.58 -8.60
C ASP A 43 12.81 1.53 -9.45
N PHE A 44 11.51 1.28 -9.51
CA PHE A 44 10.55 2.13 -10.22
C PHE A 44 10.50 3.53 -9.57
N ASP A 45 10.30 3.61 -8.27
CA ASP A 45 10.16 4.88 -7.56
C ASP A 45 11.42 5.75 -7.70
N ALA A 46 12.60 5.15 -7.58
CA ALA A 46 13.87 5.84 -7.80
C ALA A 46 14.05 6.32 -9.25
N ARG A 47 13.63 5.50 -10.23
CA ARG A 47 13.72 5.85 -11.65
C ARG A 47 12.84 7.04 -12.01
N PHE A 48 11.64 7.11 -11.45
CA PHE A 48 10.67 8.17 -11.75
C PHE A 48 10.79 9.38 -10.81
N GLY A 49 11.68 9.33 -9.81
CA GLY A 49 11.89 10.41 -8.85
C GLY A 49 10.65 10.66 -7.98
N ILE A 50 9.86 9.61 -7.70
CA ILE A 50 8.71 9.67 -6.78
C ILE A 50 9.20 9.88 -5.35
N VAL A 51 10.39 9.35 -5.05
CA VAL A 51 11.09 9.44 -3.77
C VAL A 51 12.49 10.01 -3.99
N ASP A 52 13.03 10.69 -2.97
CA ASP A 52 14.36 11.34 -3.04
C ASP A 52 15.51 10.33 -3.20
N GLU A 53 15.38 9.17 -2.57
CA GLU A 53 16.36 8.07 -2.66
C GLU A 53 15.67 6.72 -2.84
N ARG A 54 16.35 5.77 -3.49
CA ARG A 54 15.84 4.41 -3.64
C ARG A 54 15.59 3.79 -2.26
N PRO A 55 14.38 3.31 -1.97
CA PRO A 55 14.08 2.67 -0.69
C PRO A 55 14.94 1.43 -0.43
N ASP A 56 15.43 1.29 0.80
CA ASP A 56 15.97 0.02 1.28
C ASP A 56 14.80 -0.89 1.70
N VAL A 57 14.49 -1.86 0.85
CA VAL A 57 13.36 -2.80 1.04
C VAL A 57 13.51 -3.63 2.31
N ALA A 58 14.73 -4.04 2.66
CA ALA A 58 14.97 -4.85 3.86
C ALA A 58 14.80 -4.04 5.14
N ARG A 59 15.12 -2.75 5.11
CA ARG A 59 14.93 -1.84 6.23
C ARG A 59 13.49 -1.34 6.35
N ALA A 60 12.81 -1.14 5.22
CA ALA A 60 11.47 -0.56 5.16
C ALA A 60 10.35 -1.56 5.49
N PHE A 61 10.56 -2.85 5.21
CA PHE A 61 9.55 -3.89 5.38
C PHE A 61 10.04 -5.02 6.28
N ASP A 62 9.22 -5.36 7.27
CA ASP A 62 9.41 -6.54 8.11
C ASP A 62 8.73 -7.76 7.46
N PHE A 63 9.55 -8.66 6.91
CA PHE A 63 9.08 -9.88 6.26
C PHE A 63 8.83 -11.04 7.23
N ASP A 64 9.28 -10.91 8.48
CA ASP A 64 9.12 -11.92 9.52
C ASP A 64 7.74 -11.80 10.18
N VAL A 65 7.23 -10.57 10.34
CA VAL A 65 5.86 -10.30 10.81
C VAL A 65 4.81 -10.80 9.81
N ALA A 66 5.06 -10.68 8.50
CA ALA A 66 4.16 -11.18 7.45
C ALA A 66 4.11 -12.72 7.33
N ARG A 67 4.93 -13.44 8.12
CA ARG A 67 4.95 -14.91 8.17
C ARG A 67 4.12 -15.50 9.32
N GLY A 68 3.63 -14.66 10.23
CA GLY A 68 2.91 -15.05 11.45
C GLY A 68 1.41 -14.77 11.38
N GLY A 69 0.66 -15.65 10.73
CA GLY A 69 -0.79 -15.81 10.89
C GLY A 69 -1.07 -17.29 11.07
N GLY A 70 -1.09 -17.75 12.32
CA GLY A 70 -1.63 -19.04 12.75
C GLY A 70 -3.00 -18.86 13.36
#